data_AF-A0A6B3FPD9-F1
#
_entry.id   AF-A0A6B3FPD9-F1
#
_cell.length_a   1.000
_cell.length_b   1.000
_cell.length_c   1.000
_cell.angle_alpha   90.00
_cell.angle_beta   90.00
_cell.angle_gamma   90.00
#
_symmetry.space_group_name_H-M   'P 1'
#
loop_
_entity.id
_entity.type
_entity.pdbx_description
1 polymer ?
#
loop_
_entity_poly.entity_id
_entity_poly.type
_entity_poly.pdbx_seq_one_letter_code
_entity_poly.pdbx_strand_id
1 'polypeptide(L)'
;PLITAIGLSIVLQQLVWGFYPDAKKPRSFPEFQGESFKLLDNLYLQRADAFVLVLAPLCMLALGLFVAKSRSGRAMQATAQDPDTAKLMGINTDRIIVMAFAIGAAFAAVASVAYGLDKGQINFEMGFILGLKAFTAAV
;
A
#
# COMPACT_ATOMS: atom_id res chain seq x y z
N PRO A 1 19.93 2.34 12.67
CA PRO A 1 18.82 3.27 12.38
C PRO A 1 17.41 2.64 12.36
N LEU A 2 17.25 1.35 12.00
CA LEU A 2 15.92 0.71 11.94
C LEU A 2 15.27 0.56 13.34
N ILE A 3 16.06 0.15 14.33
CA ILE A 3 15.60 -0.06 15.72
C ILE A 3 15.13 1.25 16.35
N THR A 4 15.82 2.37 16.09
CA THR A 4 15.45 3.70 16.61
C THR A 4 14.15 4.21 15.97
N ALA A 5 13.90 3.92 14.69
CA ALA A 5 12.67 4.30 14.01
C ALA A 5 11.46 3.51 14.52
N ILE A 6 11.61 2.19 14.74
CA ILE A 6 10.57 1.35 15.34
C ILE A 6 10.26 1.82 16.77
N GLY A 7 11.29 2.09 17.57
CA GLY A 7 11.13 2.62 18.93
C GLY A 7 10.37 3.95 18.97
N LEU A 8 10.72 4.89 18.09
CA LEU A 8 10.01 6.16 17.95
C LEU A 8 8.54 5.97 17.53
N SER A 9 8.27 5.05 16.59
CA SER A 9 6.90 4.71 16.15
C SER A 9 6.04 4.21 17.31
N ILE A 10 6.58 3.35 18.17
CA ILE A 10 5.86 2.82 19.33
C ILE A 10 5.60 3.95 20.34
N VAL A 11 6.58 4.80 20.63
CA VAL A 11 6.40 5.95 21.54
C VAL A 11 5.29 6.88 21.03
N LEU A 12 5.28 7.20 19.75
CA LEU A 12 4.23 8.02 19.13
C LEU A 12 2.85 7.34 19.22
N GLN A 13 2.77 6.04 18.94
CA GLN A 13 1.53 5.28 19.04
C GLN A 13 0.96 5.28 20.47
N GLN A 14 1.82 5.08 21.48
CA GLN A 14 1.41 5.12 22.88
C GLN A 14 0.99 6.52 23.33
N LEU A 15 1.67 7.58 22.86
CA LEU A 15 1.26 8.96 23.11
C LEU A 15 -0.13 9.24 22.55
N VAL A 16 -0.40 8.87 21.29
CA VAL A 16 -1.70 9.06 20.65
C VAL A 16 -2.80 8.34 21.43
N TRP A 17 -2.56 7.10 21.87
CA TRP A 17 -3.51 6.35 22.70
C TRP A 17 -3.72 6.94 24.09
N GLY A 18 -2.72 7.61 24.67
CA GLY A 18 -2.83 8.29 25.95
C GLY A 18 -3.68 9.56 25.87
N PHE A 19 -3.60 10.31 24.76
CA PHE A 19 -4.37 11.54 24.56
C PHE A 19 -5.77 11.30 23.94
N TYR A 20 -5.98 10.22 23.20
CA TYR A 20 -7.25 9.87 22.55
C TYR A 20 -7.76 8.50 23.01
N PRO A 21 -8.65 8.44 24.04
CA PRO A 21 -9.15 7.18 24.59
C PRO A 21 -10.02 6.36 23.61
N ASP A 22 -10.69 7.01 22.65
CA ASP A 22 -11.48 6.33 21.60
C ASP A 22 -10.63 5.85 20.40
N ALA A 23 -9.32 6.09 20.38
CA ALA A 23 -8.44 5.67 19.27
C ALA A 23 -8.31 4.15 19.12
N LYS A 24 -8.73 3.36 20.12
CA LYS A 24 -8.72 1.90 20.06
C LYS A 24 -9.99 1.28 19.50
N LYS A 25 -11.08 2.05 19.35
CA LYS A 25 -12.35 1.50 18.86
C LYS A 25 -12.31 1.32 17.34
N PRO A 26 -12.62 0.11 16.83
CA PRO A 26 -12.78 -0.10 15.40
C PRO A 26 -13.81 0.88 14.85
N ARG A 27 -13.44 1.63 13.80
CA ARG A 27 -14.41 2.45 13.07
C ARG A 27 -15.01 1.57 11.98
N SER A 28 -16.34 1.40 12.01
CA SER A 28 -17.05 0.73 10.93
C SER A 28 -16.80 1.45 9.61
N PHE A 29 -16.35 0.70 8.63
CA PHE A 29 -16.17 1.14 7.26
C PHE A 29 -17.28 0.52 6.41
N PRO A 30 -17.74 1.18 5.33
CA PRO A 30 -18.75 0.59 4.45
C PRO A 30 -18.25 -0.76 3.92
N GLU A 31 -18.94 -1.84 4.27
CA GLU A 31 -18.67 -3.18 3.73
C GLU A 31 -19.39 -3.39 2.40
N PHE A 32 -18.85 -4.26 1.57
CA PHE A 32 -19.60 -4.83 0.45
C PHE A 32 -20.79 -5.66 0.99
N GLN A 33 -21.97 -5.07 0.99
CA GLN A 33 -23.22 -5.75 1.36
C GLN A 33 -23.67 -6.69 0.23
N GLY A 34 -23.97 -7.96 0.56
CA GLY A 34 -24.56 -8.93 -0.36
C GLY A 34 -24.13 -10.38 -0.08
N GLU A 35 -24.96 -11.34 -0.50
CA GLU A 35 -24.66 -12.77 -0.36
C GLU A 35 -23.34 -13.14 -1.07
N SER A 36 -22.56 -14.00 -0.41
CA SER A 36 -21.35 -14.61 -0.97
C SER A 36 -21.69 -15.43 -2.20
N PHE A 37 -20.81 -15.39 -3.22
CA PHE A 37 -20.97 -16.26 -4.37
C PHE A 37 -20.66 -17.69 -3.93
N LYS A 38 -21.67 -18.56 -3.93
CA LYS A 38 -21.49 -20.01 -3.77
C LYS A 38 -20.92 -20.56 -5.08
N LEU A 39 -19.62 -20.92 -5.08
CA LEU A 39 -19.00 -21.58 -6.23
C LEU A 39 -19.09 -23.12 -6.14
N LEU A 40 -19.02 -23.69 -4.93
CA LEU A 40 -19.28 -25.10 -4.61
C LEU A 40 -19.92 -25.19 -3.20
N ASP A 41 -20.52 -26.34 -2.85
CA ASP A 41 -21.20 -26.57 -1.56
C ASP A 41 -20.35 -26.22 -0.30
N ASN A 42 -19.02 -26.15 -0.42
CA ASN A 42 -18.08 -25.75 0.64
C ASN A 42 -17.19 -24.53 0.29
N LEU A 43 -17.39 -23.86 -0.85
CA LEU A 43 -16.60 -22.70 -1.28
C LEU A 43 -17.48 -21.45 -1.37
N TYR A 44 -17.34 -20.60 -0.36
CA TYR A 44 -17.96 -19.30 -0.28
C TYR A 44 -16.92 -18.26 -0.70
N LEU A 45 -17.17 -17.53 -1.79
CA LEU A 45 -16.34 -16.42 -2.19
C LEU A 45 -17.03 -15.12 -1.78
N GLN A 46 -16.43 -14.39 -0.83
CA GLN A 46 -16.90 -13.07 -0.44
C GLN A 46 -16.72 -12.12 -1.62
N ARG A 47 -17.69 -11.23 -1.87
CA ARG A 47 -17.60 -10.24 -2.96
C ARG A 47 -16.37 -9.34 -2.82
N ALA A 48 -15.98 -9.06 -1.58
CA ALA A 48 -14.79 -8.28 -1.28
C ALA A 48 -13.50 -8.99 -1.71
N ASP A 49 -13.36 -10.29 -1.41
CA ASP A 49 -12.22 -11.10 -1.86
C ASP A 49 -12.13 -11.13 -3.39
N ALA A 50 -13.27 -11.30 -4.07
CA ALA A 50 -13.33 -11.27 -5.53
C ALA A 50 -12.92 -9.90 -6.11
N PHE A 51 -13.33 -8.80 -5.46
CA PHE A 51 -12.92 -7.45 -5.85
C PHE A 51 -11.41 -7.25 -5.69
N VAL A 52 -10.83 -7.66 -4.55
CA VAL A 52 -9.39 -7.57 -4.30
C VAL A 52 -8.61 -8.44 -5.29
N LEU A 53 -9.12 -9.65 -5.60
CA LEU A 53 -8.52 -10.58 -6.55
C LEU A 53 -8.43 -10.00 -7.97
N VAL A 54 -9.38 -9.15 -8.38
CA VAL A 54 -9.36 -8.47 -9.68
C VAL A 54 -8.54 -7.16 -9.62
N LEU A 55 -8.68 -6.41 -8.53
CA LEU A 55 -8.01 -5.12 -8.37
C LEU A 55 -6.49 -5.27 -8.28
N ALA A 56 -5.99 -6.27 -7.56
CA ALA A 56 -4.55 -6.50 -7.37
C ALA A 56 -3.79 -6.72 -8.71
N PRO A 57 -4.17 -7.66 -9.59
CA PRO A 57 -3.50 -7.84 -10.87
C PRO A 57 -3.71 -6.64 -11.81
N LEU A 58 -4.86 -5.97 -11.75
CA LEU A 58 -5.09 -4.75 -12.54
C LEU A 58 -4.10 -3.64 -12.14
N CYS A 59 -3.92 -3.41 -10.84
CA CYS A 59 -2.94 -2.47 -10.29
C CYS A 59 -1.50 -2.86 -10.68
N MET A 60 -1.15 -4.14 -10.57
CA MET A 60 0.17 -4.64 -10.95
C MET A 60 0.46 -4.45 -12.44
N LEU A 61 -0.51 -4.77 -13.31
CA LEU A 61 -0.38 -4.57 -14.75
C LEU A 61 -0.31 -3.08 -15.11
N ALA A 62 -1.14 -2.25 -14.50
CA ALA A 62 -1.12 -0.80 -14.72
C ALA A 62 0.24 -0.19 -14.36
N LEU A 63 0.80 -0.55 -13.20
CA LEU A 63 2.12 -0.10 -12.78
C LEU A 63 3.22 -0.67 -13.68
N GLY A 64 3.17 -1.97 -13.99
CA GLY A 64 4.15 -2.61 -14.86
C GLY A 64 4.21 -1.97 -16.24
N LEU A 65 3.05 -1.69 -16.86
CA LEU A 65 2.96 -1.00 -18.13
C LEU A 65 3.40 0.46 -18.03
N PHE A 66 3.07 1.16 -16.94
CA PHE A 66 3.56 2.51 -16.70
C PHE A 66 5.10 2.54 -16.62
N VAL A 67 5.71 1.63 -15.87
CA VAL A 67 7.16 1.57 -15.70
C VAL A 67 7.85 1.15 -17.01
N ALA A 68 7.31 0.16 -17.73
CA ALA A 68 7.93 -0.38 -18.94
C ALA A 68 7.74 0.52 -20.17
N LYS A 69 6.57 1.13 -20.35
CA LYS A 69 6.20 1.83 -21.59
C LYS A 69 6.33 3.36 -21.49
N SER A 70 6.26 3.95 -20.31
CA SER A 70 6.31 5.42 -20.17
C SER A 70 7.75 5.96 -20.15
N ARG A 71 7.94 7.20 -20.64
CA ARG A 71 9.22 7.91 -20.57
C ARG A 71 9.68 8.10 -19.12
N SER A 72 8.75 8.40 -18.21
CA SER A 72 9.01 8.55 -16.77
C SER A 72 9.45 7.23 -16.13
N GLY A 73 8.84 6.10 -16.54
CA GLY A 73 9.20 4.76 -16.09
C GLY A 73 10.62 4.35 -16.50
N ARG A 74 11.00 4.64 -17.75
CA ARG A 74 12.39 4.43 -18.22
C ARG A 74 13.40 5.28 -17.44
N ALA A 75 13.05 6.53 -17.14
CA ALA A 75 13.88 7.41 -16.31
C ALA A 75 14.01 6.89 -14.86
N MET A 76 12.95 6.30 -14.30
CA MET A 76 12.97 5.62 -13.00
C MET A 76 13.93 4.43 -13.00
N GLN A 77 13.89 3.58 -14.04
CA GLN A 77 14.85 2.48 -14.16
C GLN A 77 16.30 2.95 -14.31
N ALA A 78 16.54 4.00 -15.10
CA ALA A 78 17.88 4.58 -15.23
C ALA A 78 18.40 5.15 -13.89
N THR A 79 17.53 5.82 -13.14
CA THR A 79 17.85 6.40 -11.83
C THR A 79 18.11 5.32 -10.78
N ALA A 80 17.42 4.16 -10.87
CA ALA A 80 17.61 3.03 -9.97
C ALA A 80 18.93 2.27 -10.20
N GLN A 81 19.49 2.34 -11.41
CA GLN A 81 20.80 1.75 -11.73
C GLN A 81 21.94 2.65 -11.24
N ASP A 82 21.91 3.93 -11.64
CA ASP A 82 22.86 4.92 -11.18
C ASP A 82 22.25 6.33 -11.28
N PRO A 83 21.90 6.97 -10.14
CA PRO A 83 21.32 8.30 -10.13
C PRO A 83 22.30 9.37 -10.61
N ASP A 84 23.61 9.22 -10.42
CA ASP A 84 24.59 10.23 -10.79
C ASP A 84 24.80 10.23 -12.31
N THR A 85 24.92 9.06 -12.93
CA THR A 85 24.92 8.95 -14.40
C THR A 85 23.59 9.41 -15.00
N ALA A 86 22.45 9.09 -14.38
CA ALA A 86 21.14 9.54 -14.86
C ALA A 86 21.04 11.08 -14.90
N LYS A 87 21.57 11.78 -13.88
CA LYS A 87 21.64 13.26 -13.87
C LYS A 87 22.49 13.81 -15.02
N LEU A 88 23.63 13.19 -15.32
CA LEU A 88 24.49 13.57 -16.45
C LEU A 88 23.78 13.39 -17.81
N MET A 89 22.86 12.44 -17.91
CA MET A 89 22.00 12.24 -19.09
C MET A 89 20.81 13.21 -19.16
N GLY A 90 20.77 14.24 -18.31
CA GLY A 90 19.72 15.26 -18.30
C GLY A 90 18.41 14.83 -17.65
N ILE A 91 18.40 13.70 -16.92
CA ILE A 91 17.23 13.27 -16.14
C ILE A 91 17.23 14.01 -14.81
N ASN A 92 16.12 14.69 -14.50
CA ASN A 92 15.92 15.23 -13.16
C ASN A 92 15.53 14.09 -12.21
N THR A 93 16.53 13.47 -11.60
CA THR A 93 16.36 12.36 -10.65
C THR A 93 15.54 12.75 -9.44
N ASP A 94 15.63 13.98 -8.95
CA ASP A 94 14.87 14.42 -7.77
C ASP A 94 13.37 14.35 -8.05
N ARG A 95 12.95 14.77 -9.25
CA ARG A 95 11.55 14.64 -9.70
C ARG A 95 11.12 13.19 -9.84
N ILE A 96 12.01 12.32 -10.31
CA ILE A 96 11.74 10.88 -10.48
C ILE A 96 11.58 10.19 -9.12
N ILE A 97 12.41 10.54 -8.13
CA ILE A 97 12.30 10.03 -6.75
C ILE A 97 10.96 10.45 -6.14
N VAL A 98 10.60 11.74 -6.25
CA VAL A 98 9.30 12.23 -5.75
C VAL A 98 8.14 11.53 -6.45
N MET A 99 8.24 11.28 -7.76
CA MET A 99 7.23 10.55 -8.52
C MET A 99 7.12 9.09 -8.05
N ALA A 100 8.23 8.40 -7.77
CA ALA A 100 8.22 7.05 -7.22
C ALA A 100 7.51 6.99 -5.86
N PHE A 101 7.80 7.94 -4.96
CA PHE A 101 7.12 8.07 -3.68
C PHE A 101 5.62 8.36 -3.84
N ALA A 102 5.26 9.28 -4.74
CA ALA A 102 3.86 9.62 -5.00
C ALA A 102 3.06 8.42 -5.54
N ILE A 103 3.66 7.64 -6.45
CA ILE A 103 3.06 6.41 -6.97
C ILE A 103 2.87 5.39 -5.84
N GLY A 104 3.90 5.17 -5.02
CA GLY A 104 3.79 4.28 -3.85
C GLY A 104 2.69 4.71 -2.89
N ALA A 105 2.57 6.00 -2.58
CA ALA A 105 1.51 6.55 -1.74
C ALA A 105 0.11 6.35 -2.36
N ALA A 106 -0.03 6.50 -3.68
CA ALA A 106 -1.28 6.23 -4.38
C ALA A 106 -1.69 4.75 -4.27
N PHE A 107 -0.75 3.82 -4.46
CA PHE A 107 -1.03 2.39 -4.27
C PHE A 107 -1.36 2.04 -2.82
N ALA A 108 -0.69 2.67 -1.85
CA ALA A 108 -1.00 2.50 -0.43
C ALA A 108 -2.42 2.98 -0.10
N ALA A 109 -2.86 4.09 -0.69
CA ALA A 109 -4.23 4.59 -0.52
C ALA A 109 -5.26 3.60 -1.11
N VAL A 110 -5.03 3.11 -2.34
CA VAL A 110 -5.91 2.12 -2.98
C VAL A 110 -5.97 0.82 -2.16
N ALA A 111 -4.83 0.31 -1.70
CA ALA A 111 -4.76 -0.91 -0.89
C ALA A 111 -5.48 -0.74 0.47
N SER A 112 -5.36 0.42 1.10
CA SER A 112 -6.02 0.71 2.39
C SER A 112 -7.53 0.77 2.25
N VAL A 113 -8.04 1.40 1.18
CA VAL A 113 -9.49 1.42 0.89
C VAL A 113 -9.98 0.01 0.59
N ALA A 114 -9.26 -0.75 -0.22
CA ALA A 114 -9.64 -2.14 -0.54
C ALA A 114 -9.70 -3.03 0.72
N TYR A 115 -8.73 -2.89 1.63
CA TYR A 115 -8.75 -3.60 2.91
C TYR A 115 -9.93 -3.18 3.80
N GLY A 116 -10.21 -1.87 3.88
CA GLY A 116 -11.34 -1.35 4.65
C GLY A 116 -12.69 -1.88 4.15
N LEU A 117 -12.85 -1.98 2.81
CA LEU A 117 -14.05 -2.54 2.18
C LEU A 117 -14.22 -4.05 2.41
N ASP A 118 -13.10 -4.77 2.62
CA ASP A 118 -13.10 -6.22 2.87
C ASP A 118 -13.38 -6.59 4.33
N LYS A 119 -12.75 -5.89 5.27
CA LYS A 119 -12.88 -6.19 6.71
C LYS A 119 -13.95 -5.39 7.43
N GLY A 120 -14.48 -4.34 6.80
CA GLY A 120 -15.55 -3.47 7.31
C GLY A 120 -15.27 -2.72 8.59
N GLN A 121 -14.04 -2.81 9.07
CA GLN A 121 -13.59 -2.16 10.26
C GLN A 121 -12.15 -1.71 10.03
N ILE A 122 -11.86 -0.49 10.43
CA ILE A 122 -10.50 0.05 10.39
C ILE A 122 -10.01 0.17 11.83
N ASN A 123 -8.91 -0.53 12.10
CA ASN A 123 -8.19 -0.53 13.37
C ASN A 123 -6.86 0.21 13.21
N PHE A 124 -6.43 0.91 14.25
CA PHE A 124 -5.16 1.66 14.22
C PHE A 124 -3.91 0.79 13.98
N GLU A 125 -3.94 -0.47 14.41
CA GLU A 125 -2.80 -1.39 14.28
C GLU A 125 -2.69 -2.07 12.90
N MET A 126 -3.72 -1.95 12.07
CA MET A 126 -3.83 -2.62 10.77
C MET A 126 -2.61 -2.36 9.87
N GLY A 127 -2.13 -1.11 9.85
CA GLY A 127 -1.00 -0.70 9.03
C GLY A 127 0.34 -1.31 9.47
N PHE A 128 0.51 -1.61 10.76
CA PHE A 128 1.77 -2.14 11.29
C PHE A 128 2.04 -3.56 10.78
N ILE A 129 1.03 -4.44 10.86
CA ILE A 129 1.15 -5.82 10.39
C ILE A 129 1.31 -5.86 8.87
N LEU A 130 0.55 -5.04 8.14
CA LEU A 130 0.67 -4.95 6.68
C LEU A 130 2.05 -4.41 6.26
N GLY A 131 2.54 -3.38 6.94
CA GLY A 131 3.86 -2.80 6.72
C GLY A 131 4.99 -3.79 6.99
N LEU A 132 4.88 -4.58 8.06
CA LEU A 132 5.86 -5.62 8.38
C LEU A 132 5.92 -6.68 7.28
N LYS A 133 4.76 -7.17 6.82
CA LYS A 133 4.68 -8.14 5.70
C LYS A 133 5.25 -7.58 4.40
N ALA A 134 4.97 -6.31 4.11
CA ALA A 134 5.50 -5.64 2.92
C ALA A 134 7.02 -5.47 3.00
N PHE A 135 7.56 -5.09 4.16
CA PHE A 135 9.00 -4.95 4.35
C PHE A 135 9.73 -6.27 4.16
N THR A 136 9.22 -7.37 4.73
CA THR A 136 9.79 -8.71 4.54
C THR A 136 9.70 -9.24 3.11
N ALA A 137 8.80 -8.70 2.29
CA ALA A 137 8.71 -9.07 0.88
C ALA A 137 9.65 -8.25 -0.01
N ALA A 138 10.01 -7.04 0.42
CA ALA A 138 10.84 -6.10 -0.33
C ALA A 138 12.35 -6.24 -0.05
N VAL A 139 12.72 -6.72 1.15
CA VAL A 139 14.10 -6.87 1.64
C VAL A 139 14.38 -8.33 1.92
#